data_AF-D8PJC9-F1
#
_entry.id   AF-D8PJC9-F1
#
_cell.length_a   1.000
_cell.length_b   1.000
_cell.length_c   1.000
_cell.angle_alpha   90.00
_cell.angle_beta   90.00
_cell.angle_gamma   90.00
#
_symmetry.space_group_name_H-M   'P 1'
#
loop_
_entity.id
_entity.type
_entity.pdbx_description
1 polymer ?
#
loop_
_entity_poly.entity_id
_entity_poly.type
_entity_poly.pdbx_seq_one_letter_code
_entity_poly.pdbx_strand_id
1 'polypeptide(L)'
;MAGAGFPNDHRAVETSRGIPGVREEDIMRIIQVTKWMAASVLLLASLVMPGVVRVAGAGEQEWLDAMVQAVLAEQAKEEGAGDRFAPYVAQLATVRGYLSKDDGEAVYRSMNRFMEMLQAREQGIAPEAADRLFDYCYVVTPARYHDVSRHLHRLS
;
A
#
# COMPACT_ATOMS: atom_id res chain seq x y z
N MET A 1 76.16 3.21 -43.14
CA MET A 1 75.48 3.19 -44.46
C MET A 1 74.02 2.83 -44.22
N ALA A 2 73.11 3.68 -44.72
CA ALA A 2 71.64 3.52 -44.90
C ALA A 2 70.79 3.13 -43.66
N GLY A 3 69.64 3.75 -43.38
CA GLY A 3 68.88 4.78 -44.09
C GLY A 3 67.50 4.96 -43.43
N ALA A 4 66.84 6.07 -43.79
CA ALA A 4 65.43 6.42 -43.61
C ALA A 4 64.91 6.55 -42.15
N GLY A 5 64.17 7.57 -41.73
CA GLY A 5 63.40 8.59 -42.44
C GLY A 5 62.11 8.78 -41.65
N PHE A 6 61.99 9.84 -40.86
CA PHE A 6 60.73 10.26 -40.25
C PHE A 6 60.67 11.79 -40.19
N PRO A 7 59.64 12.43 -40.76
CA PRO A 7 59.48 13.86 -40.69
C PRO A 7 59.05 14.31 -39.29
N ASN A 8 59.65 15.43 -38.94
CA ASN A 8 59.39 16.29 -37.80
C ASN A 8 58.03 16.97 -37.98
N ASP A 9 57.19 17.01 -36.94
CA ASP A 9 56.25 18.13 -36.80
C ASP A 9 56.02 18.45 -35.33
N HIS A 10 56.49 19.64 -34.99
CA HIS A 10 56.34 20.27 -33.70
C HIS A 10 54.87 20.63 -33.48
N ARG A 11 54.35 20.07 -32.41
CA ARG A 11 53.13 20.41 -31.67
C ARG A 11 52.83 21.91 -31.68
N ALA A 12 51.92 22.32 -32.57
CA ALA A 12 51.26 23.61 -32.53
C ALA A 12 50.07 23.57 -31.57
N VAL A 13 49.85 24.74 -30.96
CA VAL A 13 48.97 25.07 -29.85
C VAL A 13 47.51 25.25 -30.31
N GLU A 14 46.59 25.17 -29.32
CA GLU A 14 45.19 25.62 -29.32
C GLU A 14 44.11 24.73 -29.98
N THR A 15 43.24 24.16 -29.15
CA THR A 15 41.95 24.79 -28.80
C THR A 15 41.15 23.89 -27.85
N SER A 16 40.95 24.37 -26.61
CA SER A 16 39.83 23.94 -25.76
C SER A 16 38.54 24.21 -26.52
N ARG A 17 37.92 23.17 -27.09
CA ARG A 17 36.51 23.22 -27.46
C ARG A 17 35.70 22.77 -26.25
N GLY A 18 35.12 23.77 -25.58
CA GLY A 18 34.10 23.57 -24.57
C GLY A 18 32.95 22.73 -25.10
N ILE A 19 32.43 21.88 -24.23
CA ILE A 19 31.19 21.12 -24.46
C ILE A 19 30.06 22.13 -24.65
N PRO A 20 29.41 22.18 -25.82
CA PRO A 20 28.32 23.13 -26.05
C PRO A 20 27.02 22.59 -25.44
N GLY A 21 26.43 23.37 -24.54
CA GLY A 21 24.99 23.60 -24.52
C GLY A 21 24.09 22.52 -23.93
N VAL A 22 24.31 22.10 -22.68
CA VAL A 22 23.19 21.64 -21.86
C VAL A 22 22.57 22.88 -21.24
N ARG A 23 21.45 23.36 -21.80
CA ARG A 23 20.67 24.44 -21.18
C ARG A 23 20.07 23.89 -19.88
N GLU A 24 20.21 24.65 -18.80
CA GLU A 24 19.61 24.31 -17.48
C GLU A 24 18.08 24.08 -17.57
N GLU A 25 17.46 24.62 -18.63
CA GLU A 25 16.07 24.45 -19.04
C GLU A 25 15.72 22.99 -19.40
N ASP A 26 16.65 22.25 -20.01
CA ASP A 26 16.44 20.87 -20.47
C ASP A 26 16.53 19.88 -19.30
N ILE A 27 17.34 20.18 -18.28
CA ILE A 27 17.44 19.37 -17.04
C ILE A 27 16.16 19.52 -16.20
N MET A 28 15.62 20.74 -16.09
CA MET A 28 14.40 21.00 -15.33
C MET A 28 13.16 20.36 -15.97
N ARG A 29 13.09 20.29 -17.31
CA ARG A 29 12.04 19.58 -18.04
C ARG A 29 12.02 18.07 -17.77
N ILE A 30 13.18 17.42 -17.71
CA ILE A 30 13.28 15.97 -17.47
C ILE A 30 12.80 15.61 -16.05
N ILE A 31 13.10 16.45 -15.06
CA ILE A 31 12.64 16.25 -13.68
C ILE A 31 11.13 16.51 -13.54
N GLN A 32 10.57 17.50 -14.27
CA GLN A 32 9.12 17.77 -14.27
C GLN A 32 8.30 16.69 -14.99
N VAL A 33 8.81 16.10 -16.08
CA VAL A 33 8.13 15.03 -16.82
C VAL A 33 8.09 13.72 -16.00
N THR A 34 9.08 13.50 -15.13
CA THR A 34 9.12 12.32 -14.23
C THR A 34 8.05 12.40 -13.13
N LYS A 35 7.64 13.61 -12.71
CA LYS A 35 6.62 13.81 -11.67
C LYS A 35 5.17 13.56 -12.13
N TRP A 36 4.92 13.53 -13.44
CA TRP A 36 3.55 13.38 -14.00
C TRP A 36 3.28 12.01 -14.66
N MET A 37 4.26 11.10 -14.73
CA MET A 37 4.05 9.75 -15.29
C MET A 37 3.66 8.68 -14.26
N ALA A 38 3.73 8.98 -12.95
CA ALA A 38 3.22 8.07 -11.90
C ALA A 38 1.68 8.08 -11.79
N ALA A 39 0.99 9.00 -12.47
CA ALA A 39 -0.47 9.09 -12.48
C ALA A 39 -1.16 8.24 -13.57
N SER A 40 -0.40 7.56 -14.45
CA SER A 40 -0.96 6.93 -15.65
C SER A 40 -0.96 5.39 -15.68
N VAL A 41 -0.58 4.70 -14.58
CA VAL A 41 -0.59 3.21 -14.52
C VAL A 41 -1.73 2.65 -13.65
N LEU A 42 -2.54 3.49 -13.00
CA LEU A 42 -3.72 3.07 -12.22
C LEU A 42 -5.05 3.40 -12.95
N LEU A 43 -5.11 3.20 -14.27
CA LEU A 43 -6.28 3.55 -15.08
C LEU A 43 -6.84 2.40 -15.94
N LEU A 44 -6.63 1.13 -15.53
CA LEU A 44 -7.12 -0.03 -16.30
C LEU A 44 -7.70 -1.16 -15.43
N ALA A 45 -8.57 -0.82 -14.47
CA ALA A 45 -9.51 -1.79 -13.87
C ALA A 45 -10.87 -1.15 -13.50
N SER A 46 -11.32 -0.15 -14.25
CA SER A 46 -12.70 0.35 -14.16
C SER A 46 -13.63 -0.58 -14.93
N LEU A 47 -13.94 -1.74 -14.36
CA LEU A 47 -15.09 -2.52 -14.81
C LEU A 47 -16.35 -1.78 -14.34
N VAL A 48 -17.09 -1.25 -15.31
CA VAL A 48 -18.34 -0.49 -15.14
C VAL A 48 -19.41 -1.40 -14.52
N MET A 49 -19.83 -1.10 -13.29
CA MET A 49 -21.14 -1.49 -12.75
C MET A 49 -22.01 -0.22 -12.65
N PRO A 50 -23.12 -0.11 -13.39
CA PRO A 50 -24.03 1.01 -13.25
C PRO A 50 -25.00 0.73 -12.11
N GLY A 51 -24.99 1.61 -11.10
CA GLY A 51 -26.10 1.73 -10.14
C GLY A 51 -25.78 1.32 -8.72
N VAL A 52 -25.05 2.17 -7.99
CA VAL A 52 -25.28 2.33 -6.55
C VAL A 52 -25.44 3.81 -6.29
N VAL A 53 -26.67 4.21 -6.00
CA VAL A 53 -27.02 5.49 -5.39
C VAL A 53 -26.14 5.65 -4.15
N ARG A 54 -25.28 6.68 -4.13
CA ARG A 54 -24.50 7.00 -2.93
C ARG A 54 -25.46 7.55 -1.88
N VAL A 55 -25.97 6.66 -1.04
CA VAL A 55 -26.53 7.03 0.27
C VAL A 55 -25.38 7.59 1.09
N ALA A 56 -25.45 8.88 1.41
CA ALA A 56 -24.61 9.48 2.44
C ALA A 56 -24.91 8.74 3.76
N GLY A 57 -23.99 7.86 4.14
CA GLY A 57 -24.14 6.84 5.18
C GLY A 57 -23.39 5.53 4.86
N ALA A 58 -23.03 5.30 3.59
CA ALA A 58 -22.39 4.06 3.13
C ALA A 58 -20.91 3.88 3.54
N GLY A 59 -20.18 4.97 3.80
CA GLY A 59 -18.73 4.91 4.05
C GLY A 59 -18.32 4.34 5.42
N GLU A 60 -19.20 4.40 6.42
CA GLU A 60 -18.88 3.90 7.78
C GLU A 60 -19.03 2.38 7.92
N GLN A 61 -19.68 1.71 6.96
CA GLN A 61 -19.80 0.25 6.96
C GLN A 61 -18.95 -0.40 5.86
N GLU A 62 -18.63 0.34 4.79
CA GLU A 62 -17.81 -0.14 3.66
C GLU A 62 -16.44 -0.67 4.10
N TRP A 63 -15.77 0.01 5.04
CA TRP A 63 -14.49 -0.48 5.56
C TRP A 63 -14.62 -1.80 6.33
N LEU A 64 -15.73 -1.98 7.06
CA LEU A 64 -15.96 -3.21 7.81
C LEU A 64 -16.28 -4.36 6.87
N ASP A 65 -17.07 -4.11 5.82
CA ASP A 65 -17.34 -5.09 4.77
C ASP A 65 -16.03 -5.50 4.07
N ALA A 66 -15.16 -4.54 3.76
CA ALA A 66 -13.84 -4.81 3.20
C ALA A 66 -12.98 -5.67 4.12
N MET A 67 -12.99 -5.43 5.44
CA MET A 67 -12.29 -6.27 6.42
C MET A 67 -12.86 -7.69 6.48
N VAL A 68 -14.19 -7.85 6.47
CA VAL A 68 -14.81 -9.17 6.45
C VAL A 68 -14.41 -9.95 5.20
N GLN A 69 -14.44 -9.29 4.03
CA GLN A 69 -14.01 -9.92 2.79
C GLN A 69 -12.53 -10.32 2.81
N ALA A 70 -11.65 -9.51 3.41
CA ALA A 70 -10.25 -9.85 3.56
C ALA A 70 -10.05 -11.11 4.44
N VAL A 71 -10.77 -11.23 5.55
CA VAL A 71 -10.73 -12.43 6.42
C VAL A 71 -11.18 -13.67 5.65
N LEU A 72 -12.28 -13.59 4.90
CA LEU A 72 -12.77 -14.70 4.09
C LEU A 72 -11.82 -15.07 2.94
N ALA A 73 -11.15 -14.07 2.35
CA ALA A 73 -10.16 -14.31 1.30
C ALA A 73 -8.92 -15.02 1.86
N GLU A 74 -8.48 -14.70 3.08
CA GLU A 74 -7.39 -15.45 3.75
C GLU A 74 -7.83 -16.87 4.13
N GLN A 75 -9.05 -17.04 4.65
CA GLN A 75 -9.63 -18.35 4.91
C GLN A 75 -9.66 -19.25 3.67
N ALA A 76 -10.04 -18.69 2.51
CA ALA A 76 -10.11 -19.43 1.26
C ALA A 76 -8.73 -19.89 0.74
N LYS A 77 -7.64 -19.24 1.16
CA LYS A 77 -6.26 -19.64 0.82
C LYS A 77 -5.74 -20.78 1.71
N GLU A 78 -6.31 -20.95 2.90
CA GLU A 78 -5.90 -21.97 3.85
C GLU A 78 -6.81 -23.21 3.76
N GLU A 79 -6.32 -24.28 3.15
CA GLU A 79 -7.03 -25.56 3.08
C GLU A 79 -7.36 -26.10 4.49
N GLY A 80 -8.62 -26.44 4.73
CA GLY A 80 -9.07 -27.01 6.01
C GLY A 80 -9.03 -26.05 7.21
N ALA A 81 -8.90 -24.74 6.99
CA ALA A 81 -8.85 -23.72 8.05
C ALA A 81 -10.19 -22.99 8.27
N GLY A 82 -11.28 -23.43 7.62
CA GLY A 82 -12.60 -22.81 7.72
C GLY A 82 -12.99 -22.44 9.15
N ASP A 83 -12.85 -23.40 10.07
CA ASP A 83 -13.25 -23.21 11.47
C ASP A 83 -12.32 -22.28 12.26
N ARG A 84 -11.05 -22.10 11.84
CA ARG A 84 -10.07 -21.24 12.53
C ARG A 84 -10.37 -19.76 12.34
N PHE A 85 -10.91 -19.38 11.18
CA PHE A 85 -11.26 -18.00 10.87
C PHE A 85 -12.65 -17.59 11.41
N ALA A 86 -13.49 -18.54 11.82
CA ALA A 86 -14.85 -18.26 12.28
C ALA A 86 -14.92 -17.25 13.46
N PRO A 87 -14.04 -17.31 14.49
CA PRO A 87 -14.06 -16.33 15.58
C PRO A 87 -13.73 -14.91 15.13
N TYR A 88 -12.88 -14.75 14.12
CA TYR A 88 -12.54 -13.45 13.55
C TYR A 88 -13.72 -12.81 12.84
N VAL A 89 -14.46 -13.60 12.05
CA VAL A 89 -15.70 -13.13 11.39
C VAL A 89 -16.78 -12.79 12.42
N ALA A 90 -16.93 -13.60 13.47
CA ALA A 90 -17.87 -13.33 14.56
C ALA A 90 -17.54 -12.04 15.32
N GLN A 91 -16.25 -11.76 15.54
CA GLN A 91 -15.81 -10.51 16.15
C GLN A 91 -16.17 -9.30 15.26
N LEU A 92 -15.97 -9.39 13.94
CA LEU A 92 -16.37 -8.32 13.01
C LEU A 92 -17.89 -8.14 12.94
N ALA A 93 -18.67 -9.21 13.10
CA ALA A 93 -20.13 -9.10 13.25
C ALA A 93 -20.53 -8.34 14.52
N THR A 94 -19.76 -8.49 15.62
CA THR A 94 -19.95 -7.72 16.86
C THR A 94 -19.66 -6.24 16.64
N VAL A 95 -18.58 -5.91 15.92
CA VAL A 95 -18.26 -4.53 15.51
C VAL A 95 -19.41 -3.91 14.71
N ARG A 96 -19.98 -4.65 13.74
CA ARG A 96 -21.14 -4.20 12.97
C ARG A 96 -22.34 -3.87 13.86
N GLY A 97 -22.58 -4.70 14.88
CA GLY A 97 -23.64 -4.49 15.86
C GLY A 97 -23.48 -3.19 16.66
N TYR A 98 -22.25 -2.80 17.00
CA TYR A 98 -21.97 -1.54 17.69
C TYR A 98 -22.02 -0.33 16.76
N LEU A 99 -21.51 -0.44 15.52
CA LEU A 99 -21.64 0.62 14.51
C LEU A 99 -23.11 0.96 14.23
N SER A 100 -23.96 -0.07 14.13
CA SER A 100 -25.41 0.11 13.90
C SER A 100 -26.12 0.84 15.04
N LYS A 101 -25.49 0.92 16.22
CA LYS A 101 -25.99 1.62 17.41
C LYS A 101 -25.30 2.96 17.64
N ASP A 102 -24.38 3.37 16.75
CA ASP A 102 -23.53 4.56 16.91
C ASP A 102 -22.67 4.54 18.20
N ASP A 103 -22.34 3.36 18.72
CA ASP A 103 -21.54 3.21 19.94
C ASP A 103 -20.04 3.17 19.61
N GLY A 104 -19.46 4.35 19.39
CA GLY A 104 -18.07 4.50 18.97
C GLY A 104 -17.06 3.91 19.96
N GLU A 105 -17.31 3.96 21.27
CA GLU A 105 -16.43 3.39 22.29
C GLU A 105 -16.45 1.85 22.23
N ALA A 106 -17.63 1.25 22.08
CA ALA A 106 -17.74 -0.19 21.92
C ALA A 106 -17.13 -0.67 20.60
N VAL A 107 -17.29 0.08 19.50
CA VAL A 107 -16.59 -0.19 18.23
C VAL A 107 -15.07 -0.16 18.44
N TYR A 108 -14.55 0.88 19.09
CA TYR A 108 -13.13 1.01 19.39
C TYR A 108 -12.59 -0.20 20.17
N ARG A 109 -13.26 -0.59 21.27
CA ARG A 109 -12.84 -1.74 22.08
C ARG A 109 -12.91 -3.05 21.29
N SER A 110 -13.99 -3.25 20.52
CA SER A 110 -14.20 -4.47 19.75
C SER A 110 -13.19 -4.62 18.60
N MET A 111 -12.82 -3.52 17.93
CA MET A 111 -11.77 -3.54 16.90
C MET A 111 -10.37 -3.77 17.49
N ASN A 112 -10.03 -3.17 18.62
CA ASN A 112 -8.77 -3.47 19.30
C ASN A 112 -8.70 -4.94 19.73
N ARG A 113 -9.82 -5.51 20.21
CA ARG A 113 -9.89 -6.95 20.50
C ARG A 113 -9.66 -7.81 19.25
N PHE A 114 -10.25 -7.45 18.10
CA PHE A 114 -10.00 -8.14 16.83
C PHE A 114 -8.50 -8.13 16.48
N MET A 115 -7.84 -6.98 16.65
CA MET A 115 -6.40 -6.85 16.40
C MET A 115 -5.56 -7.69 17.37
N GLU A 116 -5.95 -7.80 18.65
CA GLU A 116 -5.31 -8.69 19.62
C GLU A 116 -5.42 -10.15 19.21
N MET A 117 -6.59 -10.58 18.73
CA MET A 117 -6.79 -11.95 18.24
C MET A 117 -5.86 -12.27 17.05
N LEU A 118 -5.62 -11.28 16.17
CA LEU A 118 -4.68 -11.43 15.05
C LEU A 118 -3.25 -11.54 15.55
N GLN A 119 -2.82 -10.66 16.45
CA GLN A 119 -1.47 -10.68 17.02
C GLN A 119 -1.18 -12.00 17.77
N ALA A 120 -2.16 -12.49 18.53
CA ALA A 120 -2.08 -13.74 19.26
C ALA A 120 -2.23 -14.98 18.36
N ARG A 121 -2.63 -14.81 17.08
CA ARG A 121 -2.93 -15.89 16.13
C ARG A 121 -3.89 -16.92 16.75
N GLU A 122 -4.94 -16.42 17.40
CA GLU A 122 -5.97 -17.26 17.99
C GLU A 122 -6.47 -18.32 16.98
N GLN A 123 -6.76 -19.53 17.48
CA GLN A 123 -7.09 -20.70 16.65
C GLN A 123 -5.99 -21.20 15.70
N GLY A 124 -4.78 -20.62 15.73
CA GLY A 124 -3.64 -21.10 14.95
C GLY A 124 -3.78 -20.84 13.45
N ILE A 125 -4.27 -19.65 13.06
CA ILE A 125 -4.18 -19.17 11.67
C ILE A 125 -2.72 -18.97 11.25
N ALA A 126 -2.42 -19.02 9.95
CA ALA A 126 -1.06 -18.85 9.49
C ALA A 126 -0.49 -17.48 9.92
N PRO A 127 0.79 -17.43 10.35
CA PRO A 127 1.49 -16.19 10.67
C PRO A 127 1.29 -15.10 9.62
N GLU A 128 1.47 -15.47 8.35
CA GLU A 128 1.44 -14.54 7.23
C GLU A 128 0.02 -14.03 6.97
N ALA A 129 -1.01 -14.85 7.23
CA ALA A 129 -2.41 -14.44 7.12
C ALA A 129 -2.77 -13.44 8.23
N ALA A 130 -2.40 -13.74 9.48
CA ALA A 130 -2.58 -12.83 10.61
C ALA A 130 -1.89 -11.48 10.36
N ASP A 131 -0.67 -11.54 9.83
CA ASP A 131 0.16 -10.38 9.55
C ASP A 131 -0.47 -9.48 8.47
N ARG A 132 -0.91 -10.06 7.35
CA ARG A 132 -1.61 -9.33 6.27
C ARG A 132 -2.92 -8.71 6.74
N LEU A 133 -3.72 -9.44 7.52
CA LEU A 133 -4.99 -8.92 8.05
C LEU A 133 -4.75 -7.76 9.01
N PHE A 134 -3.72 -7.88 9.86
CA PHE A 134 -3.33 -6.82 10.78
C PHE A 134 -2.89 -5.56 10.03
N ASP A 135 -2.06 -5.69 9.00
CA ASP A 135 -1.62 -4.53 8.20
C ASP A 135 -2.77 -3.93 7.40
N TYR A 136 -3.71 -4.75 6.93
CA TYR A 136 -4.90 -4.27 6.24
C TYR A 136 -5.82 -3.45 7.16
N CYS A 137 -5.91 -3.80 8.46
CA CYS A 137 -6.64 -2.98 9.44
C CYS A 137 -6.19 -1.52 9.42
N TYR A 138 -4.87 -1.27 9.33
CA TYR A 138 -4.30 0.08 9.28
C TYR A 138 -4.77 0.87 8.05
N VAL A 139 -4.97 0.18 6.93
CA VAL A 139 -5.31 0.80 5.65
C VAL A 139 -6.78 1.19 5.60
N VAL A 140 -7.68 0.32 6.06
CA VAL A 140 -9.13 0.51 5.85
C VAL A 140 -9.89 0.96 7.09
N THR A 141 -9.41 0.66 8.29
CA THR A 141 -10.13 1.01 9.52
C THR A 141 -9.92 2.49 9.85
N PRO A 142 -10.98 3.28 10.07
CA PRO A 142 -10.82 4.64 10.55
C PRO A 142 -10.01 4.70 11.85
N ALA A 143 -9.05 5.63 11.94
CA ALA A 143 -8.15 5.78 13.09
C ALA A 143 -8.89 5.99 14.43
N ARG A 144 -10.11 6.51 14.42
CA ARG A 144 -10.95 6.67 15.63
C ARG A 144 -11.40 5.34 16.25
N TYR A 145 -11.32 4.24 15.52
CA TYR A 145 -11.83 2.93 15.95
C TYR A 145 -10.75 1.93 16.33
N HIS A 146 -9.47 2.30 16.34
CA HIS A 146 -8.42 1.42 16.83
C HIS A 146 -7.20 2.20 17.32
N ASP A 147 -6.33 1.55 18.11
CA ASP A 147 -5.07 2.14 18.52
C ASP A 147 -4.04 2.06 17.39
N VAL A 148 -3.84 3.19 16.70
CA VAL A 148 -2.91 3.33 15.57
C VAL A 148 -1.45 3.01 15.98
N SER A 149 -1.08 3.23 17.24
CA SER A 149 0.28 3.00 17.75
C SER A 149 0.70 1.53 17.60
N ARG A 150 -0.28 0.61 17.59
CA ARG A 150 -0.06 -0.83 17.41
C ARG A 150 0.52 -1.19 16.05
N HIS A 151 0.38 -0.32 15.05
CA HIS A 151 0.99 -0.51 13.73
C HIS A 151 2.41 0.06 13.65
N LEU A 152 2.71 1.12 14.41
CA LEU A 152 4.01 1.79 14.39
C LEU A 152 5.13 0.91 14.95
N HIS A 153 4.84 0.12 15.99
CA HIS A 153 5.81 -0.79 16.61
C HIS A 153 6.25 -1.95 15.70
N ARG A 154 5.54 -2.17 14.60
CA ARG A 154 5.86 -3.22 13.63
C ARG A 154 6.80 -2.74 12.51
N LEU A 155 6.84 -1.43 12.27
CA LEU A 155 7.60 -0.82 11.17
C LEU A 155 9.02 -0.39 11.58
N SER A 156 9.39 -0.51 12.87
CA SER A 156 10.74 -0.26 13.39
C SER A 156 11.55 -1.56 13.51
#